data_AF-A0A1Y3VSZ9-F1
#
_entry.id   AF-A0A1Y3VSZ9-F1
#
_cell.length_a   1.000
_cell.length_b   1.000
_cell.length_c   1.000
_cell.angle_alpha   90.00
_cell.angle_beta   90.00
_cell.angle_gamma   90.00
#
_symmetry.space_group_name_H-M   'P 1'
#
loop_
_entity.id
_entity.type
_entity.pdbx_description
1 polymer ?
#
loop_
_entity_poly.entity_id
_entity_poly.type
_entity_poly.pdbx_seq_one_letter_code
_entity_poly.pdbx_strand_id
1 'polypeptide(L)' 'MKKWQKTVGIIAFALIAIYELLIWINAYVDMKYMVDSNGNNFLAERMYLRIGSLSFGMWLNFALTIFLFICLWHRAGKR' A
#
# COMPACT_ATOMS: atom_id res chain seq x y z
N MET A 1 13.40 -19.74 9.85
CA MET A 1 12.66 -18.77 10.68
C MET A 1 11.76 -19.55 11.63
N LYS A 2 11.66 -19.16 12.91
CA LYS A 2 10.74 -19.82 13.85
C LYS A 2 9.29 -19.65 13.38
N LYS A 3 8.40 -20.61 13.67
CA LYS A 3 6.98 -20.56 13.26
C LYS A 3 6.31 -19.23 13.65
N TRP A 4 6.57 -18.74 14.86
CA TRP A 4 6.06 -17.46 15.36
C TRP A 4 6.48 -16.24 14.53
N GLN A 5 7.72 -16.18 14.02
CA GLN A 5 8.17 -15.06 13.18
C GLN A 5 7.46 -15.03 11.82
N LYS A 6 7.09 -16.20 11.28
CA LYS A 6 6.30 -16.28 10.05
C LYS A 6 4.89 -15.76 10.27
N THR A 7 4.24 -16.16 11.37
CA THR A 7 2.89 -15.68 11.73
C THR A 7 2.86 -14.17 11.91
N VAL A 8 3.81 -13.60 12.67
CA VAL A 8 3.90 -12.15 12.87
C VAL A 8 4.15 -11.41 11.56
N GLY A 9 5.01 -11.93 10.67
CA GLY A 9 5.26 -11.33 9.36
C GLY A 9 4.04 -11.31 8.45
N ILE A 10 3.23 -12.39 8.45
CA ILE A 10 1.98 -12.45 7.68
C ILE A 10 0.95 -11.45 8.23
N ILE A 11 0.83 -11.36 9.55
CA ILE A 11 -0.08 -10.39 10.20
C ILE A 11 0.34 -8.96 9.87
N ALA A 12 1.64 -8.64 9.96
CA ALA A 12 2.14 -7.31 9.64
C ALA A 12 1.90 -6.96 8.16
N PHE A 13 2.11 -7.90 7.25
CA PHE A 13 1.82 -7.71 5.82
C PHE A 13 0.34 -7.45 5.57
N ALA A 14 -0.56 -8.20 6.21
CA ALA A 14 -2.00 -7.99 6.11
C ALA A 14 -2.42 -6.60 6.65
N LEU A 15 -1.84 -6.17 7.78
CA LEU A 15 -2.11 -4.85 8.35
C LEU A 15 -1.64 -3.72 7.43
N ILE A 16 -0.44 -3.82 6.85
CA ILE A 16 0.09 -2.85 5.88
C ILE A 16 -0.83 -2.79 4.66
N ALA A 17 -1.25 -3.94 4.14
CA ALA A 17 -2.17 -4.04 3.01
C ALA A 17 -3.50 -3.32 3.26
N ILE A 18 -4.11 -3.57 4.44
CA ILE A 18 -5.36 -2.93 4.84
C ILE A 18 -5.18 -1.42 4.98
N TYR A 19 -4.09 -0.98 5.62
CA TYR A 19 -3.82 0.43 5.84
C TYR A 19 -3.62 1.20 4.52
N GLU A 20 -2.86 0.64 3.58
CA GLU A 20 -2.66 1.21 2.25
C GLU A 20 -3.99 1.28 1.46
N LEU A 21 -4.81 0.22 1.51
CA LEU A 21 -6.15 0.22 0.88
C LEU A 21 -7.05 1.32 1.47
N LEU A 22 -7.04 1.51 2.78
CA LEU A 22 -7.82 2.56 3.44
C LEU A 22 -7.40 3.96 2.98
N ILE A 23 -6.10 4.22 2.86
CA ILE A 23 -5.58 5.50 2.34
C ILE A 23 -6.03 5.71 0.90
N TRP A 24 -5.93 4.67 0.07
CA TRP A 24 -6.31 4.74 -1.34
C TRP A 24 -7.82 5.01 -1.51
N ILE A 25 -8.67 4.29 -0.77
CA ILE A 25 -10.13 4.51 -0.75
C ILE A 25 -10.44 5.93 -0.29
N ASN A 26 -9.78 6.40 0.78
CA ASN A 26 -10.01 7.73 1.30
C ASN A 26 -9.64 8.81 0.26
N ALA A 27 -8.51 8.65 -0.42
CA ALA A 27 -8.11 9.57 -1.50
C ALA A 27 -9.10 9.55 -2.69
N TYR A 28 -9.68 8.39 -3.00
CA TYR A 28 -10.70 8.27 -4.04
C TYR A 28 -12.03 8.94 -3.65
N VAL A 29 -12.48 8.76 -2.40
CA VAL A 29 -13.67 9.43 -1.85
C VAL A 29 -13.45 10.94 -1.85
N ASP A 30 -12.28 11.40 -1.40
CA ASP A 30 -11.91 12.82 -1.38
C ASP A 30 -11.99 13.43 -2.80
N MET A 31 -11.47 12.72 -3.80
CA MET A 31 -11.58 13.14 -5.20
C MET A 31 -13.03 13.23 -5.70
N LYS A 32 -13.84 12.20 -5.43
CA LYS A 32 -15.23 12.14 -5.92
C LYS A 32 -16.14 13.18 -5.27
N TYR A 33 -15.99 13.42 -3.98
CA TYR A 33 -16.94 14.25 -3.23
C TYR A 33 -16.44 15.67 -2.95
N MET A 34 -15.13 15.89 -2.78
CA MET A 34 -14.62 17.24 -2.52
C MET A 34 -14.18 17.97 -3.77
N VAL A 35 -13.64 17.25 -4.76
CA VAL A 35 -12.99 17.87 -5.92
C VAL A 35 -13.87 17.89 -7.15
N ASP A 36 -14.45 16.75 -7.52
CA ASP A 36 -15.35 16.67 -8.67
C ASP A 36 -16.63 17.51 -8.44
N SER A 37 -17.14 17.52 -7.20
CA SER A 37 -18.27 18.36 -6.80
C SER A 37 -17.98 19.87 -6.85
N ASN A 38 -16.71 20.30 -6.84
CA ASN A 38 -16.32 21.71 -6.84
C ASN A 38 -16.07 22.28 -8.25
N GLY A 39 -16.14 21.44 -9.31
CA GLY A 39 -15.96 21.87 -10.70
C GLY A 39 -14.56 22.42 -11.05
N ASN A 40 -13.58 22.28 -10.15
CA ASN A 40 -12.24 22.82 -10.30
C ASN A 40 -11.31 21.82 -11.01
N ASN A 41 -11.27 21.86 -12.35
CA ASN A 41 -10.49 20.94 -13.19
C ASN A 41 -9.00 20.82 -12.82
N PHE A 42 -8.37 21.93 -12.40
CA PHE A 42 -6.97 21.92 -11.95
C PHE A 42 -6.76 21.09 -10.66
N LEU A 43 -7.74 21.15 -9.77
CA LEU A 43 -7.71 20.44 -8.49
C LEU A 43 -7.97 18.94 -8.71
N ALA A 44 -8.82 18.60 -9.68
CA ALA A 44 -9.06 17.22 -10.12
C ALA A 44 -7.79 16.58 -10.68
N GLU A 45 -7.09 17.27 -11.58
CA GLU A 45 -5.85 16.76 -12.19
C GLU A 45 -4.75 16.50 -11.13
N ARG A 46 -4.59 17.41 -10.16
CA ARG A 46 -3.69 17.23 -9.01
C ARG A 46 -4.05 16.00 -8.17
N MET A 47 -5.34 15.76 -7.93
CA MET A 47 -5.77 14.59 -7.18
C MET A 47 -5.57 13.28 -7.96
N TYR A 48 -5.80 13.27 -9.27
CA TYR A 48 -5.49 12.11 -10.11
C TYR A 48 -4.01 11.74 -10.04
N LEU A 49 -3.11 12.71 -10.14
CA LEU A 49 -1.68 12.49 -9.97
C LEU A 49 -1.34 11.95 -8.57
N ARG A 50 -1.99 12.46 -7.53
CA ARG A 50 -1.82 12.00 -6.15
C ARG A 50 -2.30 10.56 -5.96
N ILE A 51 -3.46 10.20 -6.48
CA ILE A 51 -3.99 8.83 -6.45
C ILE A 51 -3.08 7.89 -7.25
N GLY A 52 -2.58 8.34 -8.41
CA GLY A 52 -1.60 7.59 -9.20
C GLY A 52 -0.31 7.34 -8.43
N SER A 53 0.24 8.36 -7.78
CA SER A 53 1.43 8.25 -6.93
C SER A 53 1.20 7.32 -5.73
N LEU A 54 0.06 7.44 -5.05
CA LEU A 54 -0.33 6.54 -3.96
C LEU A 54 -0.43 5.09 -4.43
N SER A 55 -1.08 4.86 -5.58
CA SER A 55 -1.21 3.52 -6.16
C SER A 55 0.16 2.92 -6.49
N PHE A 56 1.05 3.70 -7.09
CA PHE A 56 2.41 3.24 -7.40
C PHE A 56 3.22 2.94 -6.12
N GLY A 57 3.13 3.81 -5.12
CA GLY A 57 3.77 3.60 -3.81
C GLY A 57 3.29 2.32 -3.14
N MET A 58 1.99 2.07 -3.18
CA MET A 58 1.36 0.86 -2.64
C MET A 58 1.91 -0.40 -3.32
N TRP A 59 1.95 -0.44 -4.65
CA TRP A 59 2.54 -1.57 -5.39
C TRP A 59 4.02 -1.78 -5.07
N LEU A 60 4.80 -0.70 -4.94
CA LEU A 60 6.21 -0.79 -4.54
C LEU A 60 6.37 -1.32 -3.12
N ASN A 61 5.56 -0.86 -2.16
CA ASN A 61 5.60 -1.33 -0.77
C ASN A 61 5.23 -2.81 -0.69
N PHE A 62 4.23 -3.26 -1.45
CA PHE A 62 3.90 -4.67 -1.59
C PHE A 62 5.07 -5.49 -2.14
N ALA A 63 5.65 -5.06 -3.26
CA ALA A 63 6.77 -5.74 -3.89
C ALA A 63 7.99 -5.83 -2.96
N LEU A 64 8.35 -4.74 -2.28
CA LEU A 64 9.43 -4.69 -1.30
C LEU A 64 9.16 -5.63 -0.13
N THR A 65 7.95 -5.64 0.40
CA THR A 65 7.63 -6.48 1.56
C THR A 65 7.68 -7.96 1.20
N ILE A 66 7.18 -8.35 0.02
CA ILE A 66 7.29 -9.71 -0.50
C ILE A 66 8.77 -10.09 -0.70
N PHE A 67 9.55 -9.20 -1.32
CA PHE A 67 10.99 -9.42 -1.54
C PHE A 67 11.74 -9.64 -0.23
N LEU A 68 11.52 -8.78 0.77
CA LEU A 68 12.13 -8.91 2.09
C LEU A 68 11.71 -10.21 2.77
N PHE A 69 10.44 -10.60 2.66
CA PHE A 69 9.93 -11.84 3.22
C PHE A 69 10.60 -13.06 2.60
N ILE A 70 10.77 -13.09 1.27
CA ILE A 70 11.50 -14.15 0.55
C ILE A 70 12.97 -14.19 0.97
N CYS A 71 13.65 -13.04 1.03
CA CYS A 71 15.05 -12.96 1.46
C CYS A 71 15.26 -13.48 2.89
N LEU A 72 14.38 -13.09 3.82
CA LEU A 72 14.40 -13.56 5.21
C LEU A 72 14.13 -15.06 5.30
N TRP A 73 13.22 -15.58 4.49
CA TRP A 73 12.92 -17.01 4.44
C TRP A 73 14.10 -17.82 3.92
N HIS A 74 14.75 -17.35 2.85
CA HIS A 74 15.89 -18.03 2.23
C HIS A 74 17.12 -18.04 3.15
N ARG A 75 17.40 -16.93 3.85
CA ARG A 75 18.49 -16.88 4.84
C ARG A 75 18.26 -17.80 6.04
N ALA A 76 17.01 -18.01 6.43
CA ALA A 76 16.67 -18.78 7.62
C ALA A 76 16.48 -20.29 7.36
N GLY A 77 16.69 -20.76 6.13
CA GLY A 77 16.79 -22.18 5.76
C GLY A 77 18.23 -22.65 5.48
N LYS A 78 19.22 -21.74 5.46
CA LYS A 78 20.66 -22.07 5.36
C LYS A 78 21.34 -22.29 6.72
N ARG A 79 20.56 -22.42 7.80
CA ARG A 79 21.01 -22.78 9.15
C ARG A 79 20.29 -24.04 9.60
#